data_AF-A0A8H5MDT0-F1
#
_entry.id   AF-A0A8H5MDT0-F1
#
_cell.length_a   1.000
_cell.length_b   1.000
_cell.length_c   1.000
_cell.angle_alpha   90.00
_cell.angle_beta   90.00
_cell.angle_gamma   90.00
#
_symmetry.space_group_name_H-M   'P 1'
#
loop_
_entity.id
_entity.type
_entity.pdbx_description
1 polymer ?
#
loop_
_entity_poly.entity_id
_entity_poly.type
_entity_poly.pdbx_seq_one_letter_code
_entity_poly.pdbx_strand_id
1 'polypeptide(L)'
;MPSQDTVLPNLPDLVIREVTSGIWTFSCPFGRGPFGFLPWGGRSTAIKLSTGDVWVLASTPLTADTKSTIDGLGSVKWIIAPDIVHHLFLGQYKKAYPEAIVVGVQGLREKKKKNKEDLVIDGEYGSDPADTLYGFEDEIKACYFSGFENKDVAFLHTPTKTLIVADLLFNLPANEQYSKSKTSPKVPIIGKFNPESGTLQRLLWTLGKDKSAMRRDANTVKEWEFERIVMCHGEELNVPYLVKKYQRLPNQKAPPALLDVHPLGKSPVIEDYDTEAEKYNPGMKSNLSAEGAIDDLYYTTYAESTFIPLIVTQRKLARFAGFAPWYLRPIFRYILGAFSEMYIDPEIPNNVKMIEDHLSENDWFARGSQGPTSADFAMIRGLEALTAAKIATLETCPAIVGYLQKAQARPAYQARREATKERRPGDSSAQNHIHE
;
A
#
# COMPACT_ATOMS: atom_id res chain seq x y z
N MET A 1 35.80 -40.74 13.06
CA MET A 1 34.33 -40.62 13.08
C MET A 1 33.87 -40.40 11.63
N PRO A 2 32.88 -41.16 11.13
CA PRO A 2 32.50 -41.09 9.71
C PRO A 2 31.89 -39.72 9.37
N SER A 3 32.16 -39.24 8.16
CA SER A 3 31.73 -37.96 7.59
C SER A 3 30.21 -37.80 7.67
N GLN A 4 29.74 -36.77 8.38
CA GLN A 4 28.36 -36.31 8.24
C GLN A 4 28.24 -35.53 6.92
N ASP A 5 27.98 -36.28 5.85
CA ASP A 5 27.28 -35.73 4.69
C ASP A 5 25.95 -35.16 5.21
N THR A 6 25.89 -33.85 5.37
CA THR A 6 24.69 -33.16 5.82
C THR A 6 23.65 -33.25 4.73
N VAL A 7 22.72 -34.20 4.87
CA VAL A 7 21.49 -34.26 4.08
C VAL A 7 20.79 -32.91 4.23
N LEU A 8 20.67 -32.18 3.11
CA LEU A 8 19.93 -30.92 3.08
C LEU A 8 18.46 -31.19 3.41
N PRO A 9 17.79 -30.34 4.21
CA PRO A 9 16.39 -30.53 4.53
C PRO A 9 15.52 -30.50 3.28
N ASN A 10 14.54 -31.40 3.22
CA ASN A 10 13.46 -31.35 2.24
C ASN A 10 12.31 -30.51 2.82
N LEU A 11 11.92 -29.44 2.12
CA LEU A 11 10.79 -28.59 2.48
C LEU A 11 9.74 -28.66 1.38
N PRO A 12 8.70 -29.50 1.51
CA PRO A 12 7.66 -29.62 0.47
C PRO A 12 6.88 -28.32 0.26
N ASP A 13 6.82 -27.47 1.29
CA ASP A 13 6.07 -26.22 1.28
C ASP A 13 6.94 -25.03 0.78
N LEU A 14 8.12 -25.31 0.21
CA LEU A 14 9.02 -24.30 -0.35
C LEU A 14 8.44 -23.68 -1.62
N VAL A 15 8.44 -22.36 -1.68
CA VAL A 15 8.04 -21.56 -2.84
C VAL A 15 9.28 -20.86 -3.38
N ILE A 16 9.64 -21.16 -4.62
CA ILE A 16 10.76 -20.56 -5.33
C ILE A 16 10.19 -19.69 -6.44
N ARG A 17 10.58 -18.41 -6.47
CA ARG A 17 10.14 -17.45 -7.50
C ARG A 17 11.31 -16.60 -7.96
N GLU A 18 11.38 -16.35 -9.26
CA GLU A 18 12.09 -15.20 -9.81
C GLU A 18 11.15 -13.99 -9.73
N VAL A 19 11.44 -13.03 -8.86
CA VAL A 19 10.57 -11.84 -8.66
C VAL A 19 10.86 -10.75 -9.69
N THR A 20 12.09 -10.73 -10.19
CA THR A 20 12.55 -9.91 -11.31
C THR A 20 13.86 -10.49 -11.83
N SER A 21 14.29 -10.09 -13.02
CA SER A 21 15.47 -10.65 -13.70
C SER A 21 16.68 -10.75 -12.75
N GLY A 22 17.12 -11.97 -12.47
CA GLY A 22 18.29 -12.24 -11.63
C GLY A 22 18.06 -12.16 -10.12
N ILE A 23 16.85 -11.87 -9.64
CA ILE A 23 16.49 -11.87 -8.21
C ILE A 23 15.51 -13.01 -7.93
N TRP A 24 15.95 -13.93 -7.08
CA TRP A 24 15.22 -15.13 -6.69
C TRP A 24 14.90 -15.12 -5.20
N THR A 25 13.67 -15.52 -4.87
CA THR A 25 13.20 -15.63 -3.48
C THR A 25 12.88 -17.09 -3.15
N PHE A 26 13.19 -17.47 -1.91
CA PHE A 26 12.99 -18.81 -1.37
C PHE A 26 12.16 -18.73 -0.10
N SER A 27 10.84 -18.83 -0.28
CA SER A 27 9.85 -18.62 0.76
C SER A 27 9.38 -19.93 1.37
N CYS A 28 9.24 -19.99 2.69
CA CYS A 28 8.70 -21.15 3.39
C CYS A 28 7.87 -20.74 4.61
N PRO A 29 7.01 -21.63 5.14
CA PRO A 29 6.34 -21.42 6.41
C PRO A 29 7.35 -21.24 7.54
N PHE A 30 7.12 -20.26 8.41
CA PHE A 30 7.93 -20.05 9.61
C PHE A 30 7.07 -19.46 10.72
N GLY A 31 6.98 -20.18 11.83
CA GLY A 31 6.21 -19.79 13.00
C GLY A 31 7.11 -19.33 14.15
N ARG A 32 6.69 -18.32 14.92
CA ARG A 32 7.29 -17.96 16.20
C ARG A 32 6.35 -18.27 17.37
N GLY A 33 6.92 -18.35 18.57
CA GLY A 33 6.20 -18.69 19.82
C GLY A 33 6.11 -20.20 20.07
N PRO A 34 5.57 -20.62 21.24
CA PRO A 34 5.38 -22.04 21.57
C PRO A 34 4.66 -22.81 20.44
N PHE A 35 5.25 -23.90 19.98
CA PHE A 35 4.72 -24.72 18.88
C PHE A 35 4.54 -23.98 17.53
N GLY A 36 5.16 -22.81 17.34
CA GLY A 36 5.12 -22.07 16.07
C GLY A 36 3.76 -21.47 15.72
N PHE A 37 2.91 -21.21 16.72
CA PHE A 37 1.52 -20.78 16.49
C PHE A 37 1.34 -19.38 15.87
N LEU A 38 2.37 -18.53 15.86
CA LEU A 38 2.34 -17.22 15.20
C LEU A 38 3.01 -17.33 13.82
N PRO A 39 2.26 -17.33 12.71
CA PRO A 39 2.81 -17.54 11.38
C PRO A 39 3.43 -16.27 10.80
N TRP A 40 4.75 -16.13 10.86
CA TRP A 40 5.49 -14.99 10.29
C TRP A 40 5.88 -15.21 8.83
N GLY A 41 6.06 -16.47 8.43
CA GLY A 41 6.67 -16.82 7.14
C GLY A 41 8.17 -16.52 7.14
N GLY A 42 8.93 -17.07 6.21
CA GLY A 42 10.36 -16.77 6.07
C GLY A 42 10.75 -16.72 4.60
N ARG A 43 11.70 -15.86 4.24
CA ARG A 43 12.18 -15.70 2.85
C ARG A 43 13.67 -15.43 2.82
N SER A 44 14.42 -16.26 2.10
CA SER A 44 15.78 -15.91 1.63
C SER A 44 15.70 -15.26 0.25
N THR A 45 16.71 -14.45 -0.08
CA THR A 45 16.81 -13.79 -1.39
C THR A 45 18.20 -14.02 -1.97
N ALA A 46 18.30 -14.43 -3.23
CA ALA A 46 19.54 -14.50 -3.99
C ALA A 46 19.49 -13.53 -5.17
N ILE A 47 20.60 -12.84 -5.43
CA ILE A 47 20.74 -11.86 -6.49
C ILE A 47 21.97 -12.22 -7.31
N LYS A 48 21.78 -12.42 -8.61
CA LYS A 48 22.87 -12.54 -9.58
C LYS A 48 23.32 -11.13 -9.98
N LEU A 49 24.57 -10.81 -9.68
CA LEU A 49 25.20 -9.54 -10.08
C LEU A 49 25.70 -9.60 -11.52
N SER A 50 26.03 -8.44 -12.09
CA SER A 50 26.56 -8.32 -13.46
C SER A 50 27.89 -9.05 -13.67
N THR A 51 28.67 -9.26 -12.61
CA THR A 51 29.89 -10.08 -12.62
C THR A 51 29.63 -11.57 -12.84
N GLY A 52 28.37 -12.02 -12.70
CA GLY A 52 27.98 -13.42 -12.68
C GLY A 52 28.07 -14.07 -11.30
N ASP A 53 28.55 -13.35 -10.28
CA ASP A 53 28.57 -13.81 -8.89
C ASP A 53 27.20 -13.62 -8.22
N VAL A 54 26.98 -14.35 -7.14
CA VAL A 54 25.71 -14.37 -6.42
C VAL A 54 25.89 -13.81 -5.01
N TRP A 55 25.01 -12.87 -4.68
CA TRP A 55 24.80 -12.32 -3.35
C TRP A 55 23.56 -12.97 -2.73
N VAL A 56 23.65 -13.48 -1.50
CA VAL A 56 22.57 -14.24 -0.87
C VAL A 56 22.26 -13.72 0.53
N LEU A 57 21.04 -13.24 0.76
CA LEU A 57 20.47 -13.04 2.09
C LEU A 57 19.89 -14.38 2.58
N ALA A 58 20.56 -15.00 3.56
CA ALA A 58 20.30 -16.38 4.00
C ALA A 58 19.43 -16.43 5.26
N SER A 59 18.11 -16.37 5.07
CA SER A 59 17.10 -16.28 6.15
C SER A 59 16.22 -17.54 6.30
N THR A 60 16.33 -18.53 5.42
CA THR A 60 15.56 -19.79 5.42
C THR A 60 16.50 -20.98 5.23
N PRO A 61 16.10 -22.22 5.60
CA PRO A 61 16.96 -23.39 5.44
C PRO A 61 17.46 -23.56 4.01
N LEU A 62 18.72 -23.97 3.83
CA LEU A 62 19.25 -24.33 2.52
C LEU A 62 18.73 -25.72 2.15
N THR A 63 17.74 -25.80 1.26
CA THR A 63 17.24 -27.08 0.71
C THR A 63 18.02 -27.48 -0.54
N ALA A 64 17.83 -28.71 -1.02
CA ALA A 64 18.39 -29.15 -2.30
C ALA A 64 17.91 -28.29 -3.47
N ASP A 65 16.61 -27.94 -3.51
CA ASP A 65 16.03 -27.12 -4.58
C ASP A 65 16.54 -25.67 -4.50
N THR A 66 16.65 -25.11 -3.29
CA THR A 66 17.26 -23.79 -3.04
C THR A 66 18.70 -23.77 -3.55
N LYS A 67 19.50 -24.78 -3.18
CA LYS A 67 20.90 -24.86 -3.59
C LYS A 67 21.02 -24.99 -5.12
N SER A 68 20.26 -25.90 -5.72
CA SER A 68 20.24 -26.12 -7.18
C SER A 68 19.90 -24.83 -7.94
N THR A 69 18.90 -24.08 -7.45
CA THR A 69 18.53 -22.79 -8.04
C THR A 69 19.67 -21.78 -7.94
N ILE A 70 20.28 -21.63 -6.75
CA ILE A 70 21.39 -20.71 -6.53
C ILE A 70 22.62 -21.07 -7.38
N ASP A 71 22.98 -22.36 -7.45
CA ASP A 71 24.08 -22.86 -8.27
C ASP A 71 23.87 -22.53 -9.76
N GLY A 72 22.61 -22.55 -10.23
CA GLY A 72 22.24 -22.15 -11.59
C GLY A 72 22.39 -20.65 -11.88
N LEU A 73 22.43 -19.80 -10.85
CA LEU A 73 22.65 -18.35 -11.00
C LEU A 73 24.13 -18.03 -11.21
N GLY A 74 25.02 -18.65 -10.43
CA GLY A 74 26.46 -18.39 -10.46
C GLY A 74 27.17 -18.77 -9.16
N SER A 75 28.41 -18.29 -9.00
CA SER A 75 29.21 -18.56 -7.79
C SER A 75 28.78 -17.65 -6.64
N VAL A 76 28.41 -18.24 -5.49
CA VAL A 76 28.07 -17.46 -4.29
C VAL A 76 29.33 -16.85 -3.70
N LYS A 77 29.41 -15.51 -3.69
CA LYS A 77 30.51 -14.75 -3.07
C LYS A 77 30.13 -14.11 -1.75
N TRP A 78 28.86 -13.82 -1.53
CA TRP A 78 28.39 -13.13 -0.33
C TRP A 78 27.21 -13.84 0.30
N ILE A 79 27.32 -14.10 1.61
CA ILE A 79 26.24 -14.59 2.46
C ILE A 79 25.94 -13.51 3.50
N ILE A 80 24.71 -13.02 3.50
CA ILE A 80 24.31 -11.84 4.25
C ILE A 80 23.34 -12.21 5.37
N ALA A 81 23.64 -11.71 6.56
CA ALA A 81 22.70 -11.60 7.67
C ALA A 81 22.21 -10.14 7.73
N PRO A 82 20.93 -9.87 7.41
CA PRO A 82 20.44 -8.49 7.31
C PRO A 82 20.26 -7.85 8.70
N ASP A 83 20.12 -8.65 9.75
CA ASP A 83 20.00 -8.19 11.14
C ASP A 83 20.48 -9.26 12.14
N ILE A 84 20.37 -8.97 13.43
CA ILE A 84 20.84 -9.86 14.51
C ILE A 84 19.89 -11.04 14.81
N VAL A 85 18.76 -11.18 14.12
CA VAL A 85 17.80 -12.28 14.29
C VAL A 85 17.67 -13.19 13.06
N HIS A 86 18.06 -12.72 11.87
CA HIS A 86 18.06 -13.45 10.59
C HIS A 86 19.40 -14.12 10.28
N HIS A 87 19.94 -14.85 11.25
CA HIS A 87 21.26 -15.49 11.15
C HIS A 87 21.26 -17.01 11.40
N LEU A 88 20.07 -17.60 11.53
CA LEU A 88 19.91 -19.01 11.93
C LEU A 88 20.51 -19.98 10.90
N PHE A 89 20.47 -19.63 9.62
CA PHE A 89 20.85 -20.55 8.54
C PHE A 89 22.21 -20.26 7.91
N LEU A 90 22.90 -19.18 8.32
CA LEU A 90 24.21 -18.79 7.76
C LEU A 90 25.21 -19.95 7.71
N GLY A 91 25.26 -20.78 8.76
CA GLY A 91 26.18 -21.92 8.82
C GLY A 91 25.91 -22.97 7.74
N GLN A 92 24.65 -23.20 7.36
CA GLN A 92 24.30 -24.13 6.27
C GLN A 92 24.81 -23.60 4.92
N TYR A 93 24.61 -22.30 4.66
CA TYR A 93 25.07 -21.66 3.44
C TYR A 93 26.60 -21.59 3.39
N LYS A 94 27.28 -21.19 4.47
CA LYS A 94 28.75 -21.13 4.51
C LYS A 94 29.39 -22.50 4.36
N LYS A 95 28.78 -23.57 4.90
CA LYS A 95 29.24 -24.94 4.66
C LYS A 95 29.09 -25.36 3.19
N ALA A 96 28.03 -24.94 2.52
CA ALA A 96 27.79 -25.24 1.10
C ALA A 96 28.63 -24.36 0.15
N TYR A 97 28.99 -23.15 0.58
CA TYR A 97 29.74 -22.16 -0.18
C TYR A 97 30.93 -21.65 0.67
N PRO A 98 31.99 -22.46 0.83
CA PRO A 98 33.08 -22.17 1.77
C PRO A 98 33.87 -20.90 1.42
N GLU A 99 33.94 -20.53 0.13
CA GLU A 99 34.65 -19.34 -0.35
C GLU A 99 33.84 -18.04 -0.18
N ALA A 100 32.53 -18.13 0.07
CA ALA A 100 31.68 -16.96 0.22
C ALA A 100 31.97 -16.24 1.53
N ILE A 101 32.16 -14.91 1.52
CA ILE A 101 32.30 -14.16 2.76
C ILE A 101 30.95 -13.97 3.44
N VAL A 102 30.94 -14.00 4.78
CA VAL A 102 29.75 -13.81 5.60
C VAL A 102 29.76 -12.40 6.17
N VAL A 103 28.82 -11.58 5.73
CA VAL A 103 28.64 -10.21 6.24
C VAL A 103 27.38 -10.15 7.09
N GLY A 104 27.48 -9.61 8.29
CA GLY A 104 26.37 -9.43 9.20
C GLY A 104 26.34 -8.04 9.79
N VAL A 105 25.82 -7.96 11.00
CA VAL A 105 25.59 -6.70 11.72
C VAL A 105 26.21 -6.77 13.10
N GLN A 106 26.44 -5.60 13.68
CA GLN A 106 27.04 -5.44 15.01
C GLN A 106 26.43 -6.42 16.03
N GLY A 107 27.31 -7.17 16.70
CA GLY A 107 26.96 -8.13 17.75
C GLY A 107 26.75 -9.56 17.25
N LEU A 108 26.73 -9.80 15.93
CA LEU A 108 26.55 -11.15 15.39
C LEU A 108 27.75 -12.05 15.68
N ARG A 109 28.97 -11.57 15.48
CA ARG A 109 30.23 -12.30 15.75
C ARG A 109 30.32 -12.71 17.21
N GLU A 110 29.97 -11.81 18.12
CA GLU A 110 29.90 -12.10 19.56
C GLU A 110 28.82 -13.15 19.88
N LYS A 111 27.64 -13.03 19.26
CA LYS A 111 26.54 -13.98 19.43
C LYS A 111 26.91 -15.38 18.97
N LYS A 112 27.55 -15.52 17.80
CA LYS A 112 28.03 -16.81 17.27
C LYS A 112 29.09 -17.44 18.18
N LYS A 113 30.04 -16.64 18.67
CA LYS A 113 31.02 -17.08 19.66
C LYS A 113 30.36 -17.55 20.96
N LYS A 114 29.38 -16.80 21.48
CA LYS A 114 28.63 -17.16 22.71
C LYS A 114 27.84 -18.45 22.55
N ASN A 115 27.27 -18.68 21.38
CA ASN A 115 26.55 -19.91 21.04
C ASN A 115 27.47 -21.10 20.76
N LYS A 116 28.80 -20.91 20.76
CA LYS A 116 29.81 -21.90 20.38
C LYS A 116 29.60 -22.44 18.95
N GLU A 117 29.12 -21.56 18.07
CA GLU A 117 28.99 -21.87 16.64
C GLU A 117 30.33 -21.57 15.94
N ASP A 118 30.85 -22.56 15.21
CA ASP A 118 32.07 -22.41 14.39
C ASP A 118 31.72 -21.75 13.05
N LEU A 119 31.35 -20.47 13.12
CA LEU A 119 31.02 -19.66 11.95
C LEU A 119 31.85 -18.36 11.99
N VAL A 120 32.70 -18.20 10.99
CA VAL A 120 33.46 -16.97 10.77
C VAL A 120 32.52 -15.90 10.18
N ILE A 121 32.52 -14.72 10.80
CA ILE A 121 31.84 -13.52 10.30
C ILE A 121 32.92 -12.58 9.78
N ASP A 122 33.04 -12.49 8.47
CA ASP A 122 34.08 -11.76 7.75
C ASP A 122 33.88 -10.25 7.83
N GLY A 123 32.62 -9.78 7.85
CA GLY A 123 32.26 -8.36 7.94
C GLY A 123 31.04 -8.10 8.84
N GLU A 124 30.99 -6.93 9.48
CA GLU A 124 29.89 -6.52 10.35
C GLU A 124 29.57 -5.03 10.23
N TYR A 125 28.40 -4.70 9.66
CA TYR A 125 27.86 -3.35 9.69
C TYR A 125 27.70 -2.84 11.13
N GLY A 126 28.26 -1.67 11.41
CA GLY A 126 28.24 -1.04 12.73
C GLY A 126 29.39 -1.45 13.66
N SER A 127 30.13 -2.51 13.35
CA SER A 127 31.42 -2.83 14.00
C SER A 127 32.59 -2.34 13.16
N ASP A 128 32.54 -2.57 11.85
CA ASP A 128 33.57 -2.15 10.90
C ASP A 128 33.44 -0.64 10.59
N PRO A 129 34.51 0.02 10.09
CA PRO A 129 34.43 1.43 9.66
C PRO A 129 33.25 1.68 8.73
N ALA A 130 32.59 2.84 8.89
CA ALA A 130 31.33 3.14 8.20
C ALA A 130 31.44 3.20 6.66
N ASP A 131 32.65 3.39 6.14
CA ASP A 131 33.01 3.43 4.73
C ASP A 131 33.54 2.09 4.19
N THR A 132 33.50 1.03 4.99
CA THR A 132 33.90 -0.33 4.56
C THR A 132 33.01 -0.82 3.43
N LEU A 133 33.64 -1.30 2.36
CA LEU A 133 33.00 -1.96 1.23
C LEU A 133 33.36 -3.45 1.24
N TYR A 134 32.39 -4.31 0.95
CA TYR A 134 32.53 -5.77 0.92
C TYR A 134 32.61 -6.35 -0.50
N GLY A 135 32.53 -5.51 -1.53
CA GLY A 135 32.76 -5.85 -2.94
C GLY A 135 31.50 -6.04 -3.77
N PHE A 136 30.30 -5.81 -3.22
CA PHE A 136 29.03 -5.85 -3.97
C PHE A 136 28.44 -4.45 -4.21
N GLU A 137 29.08 -3.40 -3.68
CA GLU A 137 28.53 -2.05 -3.60
C GLU A 137 28.42 -1.32 -4.94
N ASP A 138 29.04 -1.84 -6.01
CA ASP A 138 28.86 -1.36 -7.37
C ASP A 138 27.39 -1.48 -7.84
N GLU A 139 26.67 -2.52 -7.36
CA GLU A 139 25.28 -2.77 -7.74
C GLU A 139 24.32 -2.75 -6.55
N ILE A 140 24.79 -3.07 -5.34
CA ILE A 140 23.96 -3.13 -4.12
C ILE A 140 24.36 -2.05 -3.12
N LYS A 141 23.51 -1.04 -2.95
CA LYS A 141 23.65 -0.07 -1.85
C LYS A 141 23.22 -0.69 -0.53
N ALA A 142 23.84 -0.27 0.57
CA ALA A 142 23.46 -0.68 1.92
C ALA A 142 23.27 0.53 2.83
N CYS A 143 22.30 0.45 3.74
CA CYS A 143 22.07 1.46 4.78
C CYS A 143 21.81 0.75 6.11
N TYR A 144 22.75 0.92 7.05
CA TYR A 144 22.68 0.31 8.36
C TYR A 144 21.84 1.14 9.34
N PHE A 145 20.79 0.53 9.90
CA PHE A 145 19.90 1.15 10.88
C PHE A 145 20.44 0.93 12.30
N SER A 146 21.46 1.72 12.66
CA SER A 146 22.14 1.62 13.97
C SER A 146 21.19 1.89 15.14
N GLY A 147 20.14 2.68 14.91
CA GLY A 147 19.14 3.02 15.91
C GLY A 147 18.08 1.94 16.17
N PHE A 148 18.03 0.88 15.36
CA PHE A 148 17.08 -0.21 15.52
C PHE A 148 17.59 -1.23 16.55
N GLU A 149 16.69 -1.84 17.33
CA GLU A 149 17.04 -2.85 18.33
C GLU A 149 17.77 -4.04 17.69
N ASN A 150 17.26 -4.53 16.56
CA ASN A 150 17.80 -5.70 15.87
C ASN A 150 18.99 -5.39 14.95
N LYS A 151 19.40 -4.11 14.82
CA LYS A 151 20.51 -3.68 13.95
C LYS A 151 20.31 -4.13 12.49
N ASP A 152 19.29 -3.61 11.82
CA ASP A 152 18.90 -4.02 10.46
C ASP A 152 19.70 -3.27 9.38
N VAL A 153 19.78 -3.83 8.18
CA VAL A 153 20.41 -3.23 7.00
C VAL A 153 19.43 -3.29 5.83
N ALA A 154 19.07 -2.12 5.31
CA ALA A 154 18.34 -2.03 4.05
C ALA A 154 19.32 -2.12 2.88
N PHE A 155 19.04 -3.01 1.92
CA PHE A 155 19.85 -3.16 0.71
C PHE A 155 19.06 -2.73 -0.52
N LEU A 156 19.66 -2.02 -1.46
CA LEU A 156 19.05 -1.72 -2.75
C LEU A 156 19.90 -2.28 -3.87
N HIS A 157 19.37 -3.27 -4.58
CA HIS A 157 19.90 -3.67 -5.87
C HIS A 157 19.50 -2.61 -6.91
N THR A 158 20.46 -1.75 -7.24
CA THR A 158 20.24 -0.56 -8.08
C THR A 158 19.81 -0.87 -9.51
N PRO A 159 20.32 -1.92 -10.20
CA PRO A 159 19.92 -2.20 -11.58
C PRO A 159 18.43 -2.56 -11.72
N THR A 160 17.89 -3.31 -10.77
CA THR A 160 16.47 -3.74 -10.77
C THR A 160 15.59 -2.89 -9.87
N LYS A 161 16.12 -1.82 -9.27
CA LYS A 161 15.41 -0.94 -8.34
C LYS A 161 14.65 -1.71 -7.25
N THR A 162 15.26 -2.76 -6.73
CA THR A 162 14.65 -3.66 -5.76
C THR A 162 15.27 -3.46 -4.39
N LEU A 163 14.47 -2.96 -3.45
CA LEU A 163 14.81 -2.81 -2.04
C LEU A 163 14.62 -4.14 -1.32
N ILE A 164 15.61 -4.59 -0.56
CA ILE A 164 15.59 -5.78 0.27
C ILE A 164 15.70 -5.34 1.74
N VAL A 165 14.77 -5.78 2.57
CA VAL A 165 14.70 -5.44 4.00
C VAL A 165 14.35 -6.67 4.84
N ALA A 166 14.76 -6.68 6.11
CA ALA A 166 14.36 -7.73 7.04
C ALA A 166 13.18 -7.28 7.93
N ASP A 167 13.47 -6.82 9.15
CA ASP A 167 12.51 -6.45 10.17
C ASP A 167 12.08 -4.97 10.13
N LEU A 168 12.63 -4.18 9.20
CA LEU A 168 12.22 -2.78 8.97
C LEU A 168 10.83 -2.63 8.33
N LEU A 169 10.30 -3.68 7.68
CA LEU A 169 8.98 -3.67 7.08
C LEU A 169 8.39 -5.09 7.01
N PHE A 170 7.09 -5.20 7.31
CA PHE A 170 6.33 -6.43 7.15
C PHE A 170 5.10 -6.19 6.28
N ASN A 171 4.68 -7.24 5.57
CA ASN A 171 3.44 -7.24 4.79
C ASN A 171 2.61 -8.50 5.07
N LEU A 172 2.25 -8.70 6.35
CA LEU A 172 1.49 -9.88 6.79
C LEU A 172 -0.01 -9.72 6.50
N PRO A 173 -0.77 -10.83 6.32
CA PRO A 173 -0.38 -12.23 6.49
C PRO A 173 0.48 -12.77 5.33
N ALA A 174 1.39 -13.70 5.65
CA ALA A 174 2.31 -14.32 4.70
C ALA A 174 1.64 -15.39 3.81
N ASN A 175 0.67 -15.01 2.98
CA ASN A 175 -0.05 -15.96 2.10
C ASN A 175 0.87 -16.69 1.13
N GLU A 176 1.81 -16.00 0.48
CA GLU A 176 2.76 -16.57 -0.46
C GLU A 176 3.66 -17.60 0.22
N GLN A 177 4.20 -17.25 1.40
CA GLN A 177 5.13 -18.12 2.14
C GLN A 177 4.44 -19.36 2.73
N TYR A 178 3.10 -19.34 2.81
CA TYR A 178 2.27 -20.46 3.23
C TYR A 178 1.45 -21.06 2.08
N SER A 179 1.65 -20.65 0.83
CA SER A 179 0.77 -21.03 -0.30
C SER A 179 0.76 -22.53 -0.59
N LYS A 180 1.85 -23.25 -0.28
CA LYS A 180 1.95 -24.71 -0.36
C LYS A 180 1.73 -25.42 0.98
N SER A 181 1.58 -24.67 2.07
CA SER A 181 1.41 -25.20 3.43
C SER A 181 0.01 -25.72 3.68
N LYS A 182 -0.10 -26.72 4.56
CA LYS A 182 -1.39 -27.17 5.12
C LYS A 182 -1.91 -26.26 6.24
N THR A 183 -1.09 -25.34 6.74
CA THR A 183 -1.43 -24.41 7.82
C THR A 183 -1.70 -23.01 7.27
N SER A 184 -2.61 -22.28 7.91
CA SER A 184 -2.99 -20.93 7.48
C SER A 184 -2.07 -19.85 8.07
N PRO A 185 -1.65 -18.84 7.28
CA PRO A 185 -0.95 -17.66 7.80
C PRO A 185 -1.89 -16.63 8.44
N LYS A 186 -3.21 -16.82 8.33
CA LYS A 186 -4.21 -15.85 8.76
C LYS A 186 -4.55 -16.02 10.23
N VAL A 187 -3.81 -15.30 11.08
CA VAL A 187 -4.12 -15.12 12.51
C VAL A 187 -4.52 -13.65 12.76
N PRO A 188 -5.63 -13.36 13.46
CA PRO A 188 -6.16 -11.99 13.59
C PRO A 188 -5.17 -10.93 14.10
N ILE A 189 -4.22 -11.33 14.94
CA ILE A 189 -3.21 -10.42 15.50
C ILE A 189 -2.05 -10.22 14.52
N ILE A 190 -1.63 -11.27 13.82
CA ILE A 190 -0.47 -11.25 12.92
C ILE A 190 -0.77 -10.53 11.61
N GLY A 191 -1.99 -10.69 11.06
CA GLY A 191 -2.42 -9.98 9.85
C GLY A 191 -2.45 -8.45 9.99
N LYS A 192 -2.32 -7.93 11.22
CA LYS A 192 -2.20 -6.49 11.50
C LYS A 192 -0.77 -5.97 11.35
N PHE A 193 0.23 -6.77 11.02
CA PHE A 193 1.59 -6.29 10.78
C PHE A 193 1.82 -6.09 9.27
N ASN A 194 1.15 -5.07 8.74
CA ASN A 194 1.25 -4.66 7.34
C ASN A 194 1.55 -3.15 7.22
N PRO A 195 1.96 -2.64 6.04
CA PRO A 195 2.43 -1.26 5.89
C PRO A 195 1.38 -0.20 6.24
N GLU A 196 0.09 -0.52 6.10
CA GLU A 196 -1.02 0.41 6.35
C GLU A 196 -1.45 0.44 7.83
N SER A 197 -0.96 -0.50 8.62
CA SER A 197 -1.41 -0.68 10.00
C SER A 197 -0.68 0.21 11.01
N GLY A 198 -1.45 0.76 11.97
CA GLY A 198 -0.86 1.39 13.16
C GLY A 198 -0.10 0.41 14.07
N THR A 199 -0.36 -0.89 13.95
CA THR A 199 0.30 -1.94 14.75
C THR A 199 1.76 -2.10 14.33
N LEU A 200 2.05 -2.19 13.03
CA LEU A 200 3.43 -2.21 12.54
C LEU A 200 4.16 -0.92 12.91
N GLN A 201 3.52 0.24 12.70
CA GLN A 201 4.10 1.54 13.06
C GLN A 201 4.49 1.60 14.55
N ARG A 202 3.62 1.10 15.45
CA ARG A 202 3.91 1.04 16.88
C ARG A 202 5.05 0.06 17.21
N LEU A 203 5.13 -1.08 16.52
CA LEU A 203 6.23 -2.03 16.69
C LEU A 203 7.57 -1.39 16.29
N LEU A 204 7.65 -0.82 15.09
CA LEU A 204 8.86 -0.14 14.61
C LEU A 204 9.23 1.04 15.52
N TRP A 205 8.25 1.79 16.01
CA TRP A 205 8.47 2.81 17.03
C TRP A 205 9.00 2.23 18.35
N THR A 206 8.61 1.02 18.74
CA THR A 206 9.11 0.42 19.99
C THR A 206 10.53 -0.14 19.83
N LEU A 207 10.86 -0.65 18.64
CA LEU A 207 12.15 -1.24 18.31
C LEU A 207 13.20 -0.20 17.89
N GLY A 208 12.81 0.96 17.35
CA GLY A 208 13.74 2.07 17.09
C GLY A 208 14.17 2.76 18.38
N LYS A 209 15.29 2.34 18.99
CA LYS A 209 15.79 2.86 20.27
C LYS A 209 16.39 4.26 20.14
N ASP A 210 17.01 4.57 19.01
CA ASP A 210 17.48 5.92 18.68
C ASP A 210 16.63 6.51 17.55
N LYS A 211 15.76 7.46 17.89
CA LYS A 211 14.84 8.09 16.93
C LYS A 211 15.57 8.96 15.91
N SER A 212 16.67 9.58 16.31
CA SER A 212 17.43 10.46 15.45
C SER A 212 18.18 9.65 14.39
N ALA A 213 18.82 8.54 14.81
CA ALA A 213 19.43 7.59 13.88
C ALA A 213 18.38 6.96 12.95
N MET A 214 17.28 6.43 13.49
CA MET A 214 16.20 5.84 12.69
C MET A 214 15.66 6.82 11.64
N ARG A 215 15.49 8.10 11.99
CA ARG A 215 15.02 9.14 11.05
C ARG A 215 16.06 9.44 9.97
N ARG A 216 17.34 9.56 10.34
CA ARG A 216 18.44 9.77 9.40
C ARG A 216 18.50 8.61 8.40
N ASP A 217 18.51 7.38 8.89
CA ASP A 217 18.70 6.17 8.07
C ASP A 217 17.46 5.94 7.18
N ALA A 218 16.24 6.14 7.71
CA ALA A 218 15.01 6.11 6.91
C ALA A 218 14.96 7.19 5.83
N ASN A 219 15.47 8.40 6.10
CA ASN A 219 15.60 9.44 5.08
C ASN A 219 16.57 9.02 3.98
N THR A 220 17.73 8.44 4.32
CA THR A 220 18.67 7.91 3.32
C THR A 220 18.00 6.91 2.39
N VAL A 221 17.30 5.91 2.94
CA VAL A 221 16.59 4.90 2.13
C VAL A 221 15.45 5.53 1.33
N LYS A 222 14.74 6.52 1.89
CA LYS A 222 13.65 7.21 1.19
C LYS A 222 14.11 7.92 -0.10
N GLU A 223 15.33 8.47 -0.10
CA GLU A 223 15.95 9.12 -1.26
C GLU A 223 16.46 8.11 -2.32
N TRP A 224 16.40 6.81 -2.03
CA TRP A 224 16.74 5.81 -3.02
C TRP A 224 15.59 5.58 -4.01
N GLU A 225 15.97 5.40 -5.28
CA GLU A 225 15.06 5.04 -6.37
C GLU A 225 14.83 3.53 -6.39
N PHE A 226 13.74 3.09 -5.76
CA PHE A 226 13.27 1.70 -5.80
C PHE A 226 11.79 1.60 -6.19
N GLU A 227 11.45 0.54 -6.91
CA GLU A 227 10.11 0.24 -7.44
C GLU A 227 9.53 -1.06 -6.85
N ARG A 228 10.37 -1.89 -6.23
CA ARG A 228 9.97 -3.14 -5.58
C ARG A 228 10.57 -3.22 -4.18
N ILE A 229 9.84 -3.80 -3.24
CA ILE A 229 10.35 -4.15 -1.91
C ILE A 229 10.23 -5.67 -1.73
N VAL A 230 11.31 -6.33 -1.31
CA VAL A 230 11.37 -7.73 -0.91
C VAL A 230 11.69 -7.77 0.58
N MET A 231 10.80 -8.34 1.38
CA MET A 231 10.93 -8.44 2.83
C MET A 231 11.07 -9.89 3.29
N CYS A 232 11.69 -10.14 4.44
CA CYS A 232 11.80 -11.51 4.99
C CYS A 232 10.44 -12.10 5.39
N HIS A 233 9.46 -11.26 5.75
CA HIS A 233 8.17 -11.67 6.32
C HIS A 233 6.98 -10.97 5.62
N GLY A 234 6.08 -11.74 5.02
CA GLY A 234 4.87 -11.26 4.37
C GLY A 234 4.91 -11.27 2.84
N GLU A 235 3.89 -10.66 2.23
CA GLU A 235 3.65 -10.71 0.79
C GLU A 235 4.60 -9.82 -0.02
N GLU A 236 5.19 -10.42 -1.05
CA GLU A 236 5.69 -9.70 -2.22
C GLU A 236 4.69 -9.98 -3.34
N LEU A 237 4.05 -8.92 -3.87
CA LEU A 237 2.82 -9.03 -4.65
C LEU A 237 3.03 -9.50 -6.10
N ASN A 238 4.28 -9.66 -6.55
CA ASN A 238 4.66 -10.12 -7.90
C ASN A 238 3.94 -9.42 -9.07
N VAL A 239 3.39 -8.24 -8.83
CA VAL A 239 2.74 -7.43 -9.86
C VAL A 239 3.75 -6.41 -10.37
N PRO A 240 3.90 -6.25 -11.70
CA PRO A 240 4.66 -5.13 -12.24
C PRO A 240 3.86 -3.85 -11.95
N TYR A 241 4.46 -2.92 -11.21
CA TYR A 241 3.88 -1.60 -11.00
C TYR A 241 4.98 -0.54 -11.11
N LEU A 242 4.59 0.64 -11.59
CA LEU A 242 5.43 1.82 -11.55
C LEU A 242 4.91 2.74 -10.45
N VAL A 243 5.76 3.06 -9.47
CA VAL A 243 5.42 4.07 -8.46
C VAL A 243 5.83 5.45 -8.96
N LYS A 244 4.87 6.24 -9.43
CA LYS A 244 5.10 7.66 -9.69
C LYS A 244 4.80 8.48 -8.44
N LYS A 245 5.86 8.93 -7.76
CA LYS A 245 5.74 9.73 -6.52
C LYS A 245 5.42 11.19 -6.87
N TYR A 246 4.39 11.74 -6.23
CA TYR A 246 4.03 13.16 -6.29
C TYR A 246 4.22 13.81 -4.91
N GLN A 247 5.25 14.62 -4.76
CA GLN A 247 5.53 15.31 -3.50
C GLN A 247 4.54 16.45 -3.27
N ARG A 248 3.95 16.52 -2.07
CA ARG A 248 3.07 17.63 -1.68
C ARG A 248 3.83 18.96 -1.70
N LEU A 249 3.13 20.02 -2.07
CA LEU A 249 3.61 21.39 -1.95
C LEU A 249 3.78 21.78 -0.46
N PRO A 250 4.54 22.84 -0.13
CA PRO A 250 4.73 23.28 1.27
C PRO A 250 3.41 23.56 2.01
N ASN A 251 2.37 23.98 1.30
CA ASN A 251 1.01 24.18 1.81
C ASN A 251 0.20 22.87 1.97
N GLN A 252 0.85 21.71 1.88
CA GLN A 252 0.29 20.36 1.97
C GLN A 252 -0.71 19.99 0.84
N LYS A 253 -0.91 20.85 -0.17
CA LYS A 253 -1.74 20.54 -1.33
C LYS A 253 -1.02 19.59 -2.30
N ALA A 254 -1.82 18.88 -3.10
CA ALA A 254 -1.34 18.09 -4.22
C ALA A 254 -0.63 18.99 -5.25
N PRO A 255 0.46 18.52 -5.89
CA PRO A 255 1.09 19.25 -6.98
C PRO A 255 0.18 19.29 -8.21
N PRO A 256 0.23 20.35 -9.04
CA PRO A 256 -0.60 20.48 -10.25
C PRO A 256 -0.45 19.32 -11.23
N ALA A 257 0.71 18.67 -11.30
CA ALA A 257 0.96 17.51 -12.17
C ALA A 257 0.06 16.29 -11.89
N LEU A 258 -0.64 16.25 -10.73
CA LEU A 258 -1.65 15.21 -10.50
C LEU A 258 -2.92 15.40 -11.36
N LEU A 259 -3.15 16.59 -11.92
CA LEU A 259 -4.25 16.82 -12.87
C LEU A 259 -4.05 16.04 -14.18
N ASP A 260 -2.82 15.69 -14.51
CA ASP A 260 -2.50 14.91 -15.72
C ASP A 260 -2.99 13.45 -15.63
N VAL A 261 -3.21 12.95 -14.41
CA VAL A 261 -3.60 11.55 -14.13
C VAL A 261 -4.92 11.40 -13.38
N HIS A 262 -5.46 12.49 -12.80
CA HIS A 262 -6.74 12.48 -12.11
C HIS A 262 -7.49 13.80 -12.32
N PRO A 263 -8.77 13.80 -12.74
CA PRO A 263 -9.51 15.03 -13.07
C PRO A 263 -9.56 16.09 -11.94
N LEU A 264 -9.55 15.65 -10.69
CA LEU A 264 -9.52 16.52 -9.50
C LEU A 264 -8.12 16.70 -8.88
N GLY A 265 -7.06 16.15 -9.50
CA GLY A 265 -5.69 16.21 -8.99
C GLY A 265 -5.53 15.57 -7.60
N LYS A 266 -6.27 14.49 -7.34
CA LYS A 266 -6.26 13.78 -6.05
C LYS A 266 -5.42 12.51 -6.15
N SER A 267 -5.00 12.02 -4.99
CA SER A 267 -4.17 10.82 -4.84
C SER A 267 -4.62 10.03 -3.61
N PRO A 268 -4.40 8.69 -3.55
CA PRO A 268 -3.69 7.86 -4.53
C PRO A 268 -4.48 7.68 -5.84
N VAL A 269 -3.76 7.44 -6.94
CA VAL A 269 -4.33 7.09 -8.26
C VAL A 269 -3.73 5.75 -8.65
N ILE A 270 -4.58 4.82 -9.06
CA ILE A 270 -4.16 3.54 -9.65
C ILE A 270 -4.53 3.62 -11.12
N GLU A 271 -3.51 3.53 -11.97
CA GLU A 271 -3.68 3.35 -13.41
C GLU A 271 -3.46 1.88 -13.71
N ASP A 272 -4.53 1.20 -14.13
CA ASP A 272 -4.42 -0.15 -14.65
C ASP A 272 -4.24 -0.05 -16.17
N TYR A 273 -3.17 -0.66 -16.68
CA TYR A 273 -2.86 -0.72 -18.10
C TYR A 273 -3.30 -2.05 -18.73
N ASP A 274 -3.83 -2.98 -17.92
CA ASP A 274 -4.38 -4.25 -18.38
C ASP A 274 -5.92 -4.14 -18.48
N THR A 275 -6.45 -4.37 -19.67
CA THR A 275 -7.88 -4.16 -19.99
C THR A 275 -8.79 -5.28 -19.50
N GLU A 276 -8.29 -6.29 -18.80
CA GLU A 276 -9.10 -7.39 -18.21
C GLU A 276 -9.81 -6.98 -16.91
N ALA A 277 -10.58 -5.90 -16.95
CA ALA A 277 -11.36 -5.39 -15.82
C ALA A 277 -12.36 -6.41 -15.23
N GLU A 278 -12.77 -7.41 -16.02
CA GLU A 278 -13.71 -8.47 -15.58
C GLU A 278 -13.16 -9.33 -14.43
N LYS A 279 -11.84 -9.41 -14.26
CA LYS A 279 -11.20 -10.29 -13.27
C LYS A 279 -11.37 -9.82 -11.83
N TYR A 280 -11.62 -8.53 -11.63
CA TYR A 280 -11.59 -7.89 -10.30
C TYR A 280 -12.99 -7.62 -9.71
N ASN A 281 -14.08 -7.93 -10.43
CA ASN A 281 -15.44 -7.70 -9.94
C ASN A 281 -16.35 -8.93 -10.11
N PRO A 282 -16.16 -10.02 -9.34
CA PRO A 282 -16.90 -11.28 -9.52
C PRO A 282 -18.35 -11.26 -8.97
N GLY A 283 -18.96 -10.09 -8.75
CA GLY A 283 -20.09 -9.96 -7.82
C GLY A 283 -21.46 -9.57 -8.37
N MET A 284 -21.58 -8.93 -9.54
CA MET A 284 -22.88 -8.50 -10.05
C MET A 284 -23.03 -8.83 -11.52
N LYS A 285 -24.03 -9.67 -11.84
CA LYS A 285 -24.60 -9.74 -13.19
C LYS A 285 -25.29 -8.40 -13.47
N SER A 286 -24.50 -7.40 -13.85
CA SER A 286 -25.02 -6.13 -14.35
C SER A 286 -25.24 -6.27 -15.87
N ASN A 287 -26.28 -5.62 -16.40
CA ASN A 287 -26.47 -5.49 -17.85
C ASN A 287 -25.60 -4.35 -18.43
N LEU A 288 -24.56 -3.92 -17.72
CA LEU A 288 -23.66 -2.85 -18.13
C LEU A 288 -22.50 -3.42 -18.94
N SER A 289 -21.92 -2.61 -19.82
CA SER A 289 -20.59 -2.93 -20.35
C SER A 289 -19.55 -2.89 -19.23
N ALA A 290 -18.35 -3.42 -19.47
CA ALA A 290 -17.26 -3.38 -18.50
C ALA A 290 -16.96 -1.93 -18.08
N GLU A 291 -16.92 -1.01 -19.04
CA GLU A 291 -16.68 0.42 -18.80
C GLU A 291 -17.85 1.08 -18.07
N GLY A 292 -19.09 0.72 -18.40
CA GLY A 292 -20.27 1.20 -17.68
C GLY A 292 -20.29 0.75 -16.22
N ALA A 293 -19.82 -0.46 -15.93
CA ALA A 293 -19.69 -0.97 -14.58
C ALA A 293 -18.57 -0.26 -13.78
N ILE A 294 -17.46 0.09 -14.44
CA ILE A 294 -16.39 0.89 -13.83
C ILE A 294 -16.90 2.29 -13.49
N ASP A 295 -17.61 2.96 -14.41
CA ASP A 295 -18.21 4.26 -14.16
C ASP A 295 -19.24 4.21 -13.02
N ASP A 296 -20.10 3.17 -12.97
CA ASP A 296 -21.08 3.01 -11.90
C ASP A 296 -20.41 2.90 -10.53
N LEU A 297 -19.36 2.09 -10.43
CA LEU A 297 -18.57 1.95 -9.20
C LEU A 297 -17.85 3.25 -8.84
N TYR A 298 -17.22 3.90 -9.82
CA TYR A 298 -16.49 5.16 -9.63
C TYR A 298 -17.41 6.25 -9.09
N TYR A 299 -18.51 6.54 -9.78
CA TYR A 299 -19.39 7.65 -9.41
C TYR A 299 -20.18 7.38 -8.13
N THR A 300 -20.50 6.12 -7.82
CA THR A 300 -21.07 5.74 -6.51
C THR A 300 -20.08 6.04 -5.38
N THR A 301 -18.84 5.56 -5.52
CA THR A 301 -17.79 5.78 -4.50
C THR A 301 -17.43 7.26 -4.38
N TYR A 302 -17.34 7.96 -5.52
CA TYR A 302 -17.08 9.39 -5.58
C TYR A 302 -18.18 10.22 -4.91
N ALA A 303 -19.46 9.85 -5.11
CA ALA A 303 -20.58 10.49 -4.45
C ALA A 303 -20.43 10.44 -2.92
N GLU A 304 -20.17 9.24 -2.38
CA GLU A 304 -20.09 9.00 -0.93
C GLU A 304 -18.84 9.59 -0.29
N SER A 305 -17.69 9.46 -0.95
CA SER A 305 -16.39 9.83 -0.38
C SER A 305 -16.01 11.30 -0.57
N THR A 306 -16.47 11.91 -1.67
CA THR A 306 -15.96 13.23 -2.10
C THR A 306 -17.09 14.23 -2.30
N PHE A 307 -18.01 13.95 -3.22
CA PHE A 307 -18.95 14.95 -3.71
C PHE A 307 -20.00 15.34 -2.66
N ILE A 308 -20.74 14.38 -2.10
CA ILE A 308 -21.77 14.67 -1.11
C ILE A 308 -21.19 15.29 0.17
N PRO A 309 -20.08 14.77 0.76
CA PRO A 309 -19.43 15.44 1.89
C PRO A 309 -19.04 16.89 1.61
N LEU A 310 -18.52 17.20 0.42
CA LEU A 310 -18.15 18.55 0.02
C LEU A 310 -19.36 19.48 0.02
N ILE A 311 -20.44 19.09 -0.67
CA ILE A 311 -21.67 19.91 -0.76
C ILE A 311 -22.34 20.07 0.61
N VAL A 312 -22.42 18.99 1.40
CA VAL A 312 -23.01 19.05 2.74
C VAL A 312 -22.19 19.97 3.65
N THR A 313 -20.86 19.87 3.60
CA THR A 313 -19.97 20.73 4.39
C THR A 313 -20.16 22.18 4.00
N GLN A 314 -20.11 22.52 2.71
CA GLN A 314 -20.32 23.89 2.24
C GLN A 314 -21.64 24.48 2.76
N ARG A 315 -22.74 23.73 2.65
CA ARG A 315 -24.07 24.23 3.03
C ARG A 315 -24.28 24.32 4.54
N LYS A 316 -23.67 23.42 5.32
CA LYS A 316 -23.83 23.41 6.77
C LYS A 316 -22.83 24.30 7.49
N LEU A 317 -21.69 24.65 6.87
CA LEU A 317 -20.64 25.45 7.51
C LEU A 317 -21.17 26.75 8.12
N ALA A 318 -21.94 27.52 7.35
CA ALA A 318 -22.55 28.77 7.83
C ALA A 318 -23.54 28.57 8.99
N ARG A 319 -24.18 27.40 9.09
CA ARG A 319 -25.09 27.07 10.19
C ARG A 319 -24.34 26.77 11.49
N PHE A 320 -23.09 26.29 11.41
CA PHE A 320 -22.29 26.01 12.61
C PHE A 320 -22.01 27.27 13.43
N ALA A 321 -21.85 28.43 12.79
CA ALA A 321 -21.75 29.71 13.51
C ALA A 321 -22.99 30.02 14.36
N GLY A 322 -24.15 29.44 14.05
CA GLY A 322 -25.38 29.60 14.83
C GLY A 322 -25.34 28.95 16.21
N PHE A 323 -24.50 27.93 16.40
CA PHE A 323 -24.30 27.26 17.70
C PHE A 323 -23.44 28.09 18.66
N ALA A 324 -22.67 29.05 18.16
CA ALA A 324 -21.88 29.94 19.02
C ALA A 324 -22.79 30.94 19.76
N PRO A 325 -22.44 31.32 21.00
CA PRO A 325 -23.05 32.45 21.70
C PRO A 325 -23.04 33.71 20.83
N TRP A 326 -24.09 34.53 20.91
CA TRP A 326 -24.33 35.63 19.95
C TRP A 326 -23.13 36.57 19.79
N TYR A 327 -22.38 36.82 20.87
CA TYR A 327 -21.20 37.69 20.90
C TYR A 327 -19.95 37.07 20.25
N LEU A 328 -19.87 35.75 20.11
CA LEU A 328 -18.78 35.04 19.41
C LEU A 328 -19.10 34.75 17.94
N ARG A 329 -20.38 34.83 17.53
CA ARG A 329 -20.81 34.54 16.15
C ARG A 329 -20.00 35.27 15.08
N PRO A 330 -19.65 36.57 15.22
CA PRO A 330 -18.85 37.25 14.21
C PRO A 330 -17.47 36.61 13.98
N ILE A 331 -16.79 36.23 15.07
CA ILE A 331 -15.47 35.58 15.02
C ILE A 331 -15.58 34.18 14.41
N PHE A 332 -16.57 33.39 14.82
CA PHE A 332 -16.81 32.07 14.24
C PHE A 332 -17.13 32.14 12.74
N ARG A 333 -17.96 33.10 12.32
CA ARG A 333 -18.24 33.32 10.89
C ARG A 333 -16.98 33.65 10.10
N TYR A 334 -16.10 34.49 10.66
CA TYR A 334 -14.83 34.82 10.03
C TYR A 334 -13.93 33.58 9.86
N ILE A 335 -13.73 32.79 10.93
CA ILE A 335 -12.90 31.58 10.88
C ILE A 335 -13.46 30.56 9.90
N LEU A 336 -14.78 30.32 9.94
CA LEU A 336 -15.43 29.38 9.04
C LEU A 336 -15.42 29.86 7.58
N GLY A 337 -15.52 31.17 7.34
CA GLY A 337 -15.35 31.77 6.01
C GLY A 337 -13.95 31.52 5.46
N ALA A 338 -12.91 31.83 6.24
CA ALA A 338 -11.52 31.60 5.84
C ALA A 338 -11.23 30.11 5.56
N PHE A 339 -11.81 29.20 6.36
CA PHE A 339 -11.72 27.76 6.11
C PHE A 339 -12.41 27.37 4.78
N SER A 340 -13.61 27.89 4.52
CA SER A 340 -14.34 27.67 3.28
C SER A 340 -13.53 28.11 2.06
N GLU A 341 -13.00 29.33 2.08
CA GLU A 341 -12.22 29.91 0.99
C GLU A 341 -10.94 29.12 0.70
N MET A 342 -10.32 28.55 1.73
CA MET A 342 -9.06 27.82 1.59
C MET A 342 -9.23 26.39 1.06
N TYR A 343 -10.32 25.70 1.45
CA TYR A 343 -10.47 24.26 1.30
C TYR A 343 -11.73 23.79 0.56
N ILE A 344 -12.81 24.57 0.55
CA ILE A 344 -14.11 24.16 0.01
C ILE A 344 -14.40 24.86 -1.30
N ASP A 345 -14.41 26.20 -1.28
CA ASP A 345 -14.87 27.00 -2.43
C ASP A 345 -14.03 26.79 -3.70
N PRO A 346 -12.70 26.59 -3.65
CA PRO A 346 -11.91 26.27 -4.84
C PRO A 346 -12.20 24.89 -5.43
N GLU A 347 -12.72 23.95 -4.64
CA GLU A 347 -12.96 22.57 -5.07
C GLU A 347 -14.29 22.42 -5.80
N ILE A 348 -15.29 23.24 -5.48
CA ILE A 348 -16.63 23.12 -6.07
C ILE A 348 -16.60 23.29 -7.59
N PRO A 349 -15.99 24.33 -8.18
CA PRO A 349 -15.94 24.48 -9.63
C PRO A 349 -15.27 23.27 -10.32
N ASN A 350 -14.23 22.68 -9.72
CA ASN A 350 -13.56 21.51 -10.29
C ASN A 350 -14.48 20.29 -10.33
N ASN A 351 -15.22 20.03 -9.24
CA ASN A 351 -16.18 18.92 -9.17
C ASN A 351 -17.35 19.15 -10.13
N VAL A 352 -17.88 20.38 -10.19
CA VAL A 352 -18.95 20.74 -11.12
C VAL A 352 -18.51 20.53 -12.57
N LYS A 353 -17.32 21.02 -12.94
CA LYS A 353 -16.76 20.85 -14.28
C LYS A 353 -16.60 19.37 -14.63
N MET A 354 -16.00 18.57 -13.76
CA MET A 354 -15.82 17.13 -13.99
C MET A 354 -17.15 16.42 -14.26
N ILE A 355 -18.18 16.72 -13.47
CA ILE A 355 -19.51 16.10 -13.64
C ILE A 355 -20.19 16.61 -14.92
N GLU A 356 -20.09 17.91 -15.21
CA GLU A 356 -20.63 18.51 -16.43
C GLU A 356 -20.00 17.90 -17.69
N ASP A 357 -18.66 17.79 -17.72
CA ASP A 357 -17.93 17.18 -18.83
C ASP A 357 -18.41 15.74 -19.06
N HIS A 358 -18.52 14.93 -17.99
CA HIS A 358 -18.99 13.54 -18.09
C HIS A 358 -20.42 13.42 -18.62
N LEU A 359 -21.35 14.22 -18.07
CA LEU A 359 -22.76 14.19 -18.48
C LEU A 359 -23.00 14.85 -19.84
N SER A 360 -22.05 15.63 -20.36
CA SER A 360 -22.13 16.18 -21.71
C SER A 360 -21.99 15.10 -22.80
N GLU A 361 -21.32 14.00 -22.47
CA GLU A 361 -21.08 12.87 -23.37
C GLU A 361 -21.97 11.66 -23.05
N ASN A 362 -22.56 11.62 -21.86
CA ASN A 362 -23.26 10.44 -21.35
C ASN A 362 -24.66 10.76 -20.80
N ASP A 363 -25.62 9.89 -21.14
CA ASP A 363 -26.99 10.04 -20.68
C ASP A 363 -27.17 9.75 -19.18
N TRP A 364 -26.44 8.77 -18.64
CA TRP A 364 -26.45 8.37 -17.24
C TRP A 364 -25.01 8.30 -16.75
N PHE A 365 -24.79 8.27 -15.43
CA PHE A 365 -23.42 8.21 -14.90
C PHE A 365 -22.65 6.97 -15.36
N ALA A 366 -23.32 5.82 -15.47
CA ALA A 366 -22.76 4.64 -16.11
C ALA A 366 -22.84 4.76 -17.64
N ARG A 367 -21.69 4.91 -18.32
CA ARG A 367 -21.66 5.04 -19.79
C ARG A 367 -22.29 3.84 -20.50
N GLY A 368 -23.01 4.12 -21.59
CA GLY A 368 -23.72 3.12 -22.38
C GLY A 368 -24.94 2.48 -21.69
N SER A 369 -25.26 2.86 -20.45
CA SER A 369 -26.42 2.33 -19.74
C SER A 369 -27.74 2.81 -20.37
N GLN A 370 -28.72 1.92 -20.44
CA GLN A 370 -30.08 2.22 -20.90
C GLN A 370 -30.94 2.93 -19.84
N GLY A 371 -30.45 3.03 -18.59
CA GLY A 371 -31.17 3.63 -17.47
C GLY A 371 -30.26 3.98 -16.28
N PRO A 372 -30.81 4.55 -15.21
CA PRO A 372 -30.05 4.93 -14.04
C PRO A 372 -29.52 3.69 -13.30
N THR A 373 -28.33 3.85 -12.77
CA THR A 373 -27.61 2.86 -11.98
C THR A 373 -27.39 3.36 -10.55
N SER A 374 -26.57 2.66 -9.76
CA SER A 374 -26.30 3.04 -8.37
C SER A 374 -25.67 4.44 -8.28
N ALA A 375 -24.80 4.80 -9.23
CA ALA A 375 -24.20 6.10 -9.37
C ALA A 375 -25.23 7.23 -9.48
N ASP A 376 -26.24 7.07 -10.34
CA ASP A 376 -27.28 8.09 -10.55
C ASP A 376 -28.08 8.35 -9.27
N PHE A 377 -28.41 7.29 -8.52
CA PHE A 377 -29.11 7.41 -7.24
C PHE A 377 -28.25 8.09 -6.17
N ALA A 378 -26.94 7.82 -6.14
CA ALA A 378 -26.00 8.43 -5.21
C ALA A 378 -25.75 9.92 -5.53
N MET A 379 -25.61 10.26 -6.81
CA MET A 379 -25.24 11.60 -7.27
C MET A 379 -26.39 12.61 -7.27
N ILE A 380 -27.63 12.18 -7.57
CA ILE A 380 -28.74 13.08 -7.89
C ILE A 380 -29.02 14.13 -6.80
N ARG A 381 -28.88 13.78 -5.52
CA ARG A 381 -29.16 14.71 -4.41
C ARG A 381 -28.12 15.83 -4.30
N GLY A 382 -26.86 15.53 -4.62
CA GLY A 382 -25.80 16.53 -4.69
C GLY A 382 -26.04 17.51 -5.85
N LEU A 383 -26.43 17.00 -7.02
CA LEU A 383 -26.75 17.82 -8.19
C LEU A 383 -27.98 18.71 -7.99
N GLU A 384 -29.03 18.18 -7.35
CA GLU A 384 -30.20 18.97 -6.93
C GLU A 384 -29.79 20.10 -5.98
N ALA A 385 -28.88 19.81 -5.04
CA ALA A 385 -28.38 20.81 -4.09
C ALA A 385 -27.57 21.91 -4.79
N LEU A 386 -26.74 21.57 -5.78
CA LEU A 386 -26.00 22.55 -6.59
C LEU A 386 -26.95 23.47 -7.37
N THR A 387 -27.95 22.90 -8.01
CA THR A 387 -28.94 23.66 -8.80
C THR A 387 -29.79 24.55 -7.89
N ALA A 388 -30.24 24.04 -6.74
CA ALA A 388 -30.98 24.81 -5.75
C ALA A 388 -30.15 25.96 -5.15
N ALA A 389 -28.82 25.81 -5.08
CA ALA A 389 -27.89 26.84 -4.64
C ALA A 389 -27.49 27.81 -5.76
N LYS A 390 -27.99 27.63 -6.99
CA LYS A 390 -27.60 28.39 -8.21
C LYS A 390 -26.11 28.29 -8.55
N ILE A 391 -25.45 27.21 -8.12
CA ILE A 391 -24.05 26.93 -8.48
C ILE A 391 -24.00 26.29 -9.88
N ALA A 392 -24.90 25.35 -10.15
CA ALA A 392 -25.14 24.80 -11.49
C ALA A 392 -26.42 25.42 -12.05
N THR A 393 -26.34 26.10 -13.19
CA THR A 393 -27.49 26.69 -13.88
C THR A 393 -27.54 26.19 -15.31
N LEU A 394 -28.66 26.43 -16.01
CA LEU A 394 -28.77 26.03 -17.43
C LEU A 394 -27.74 26.75 -18.31
N GLU A 395 -27.32 27.95 -17.92
CA GLU A 395 -26.31 28.74 -18.66
C GLU A 395 -24.89 28.22 -18.45
N THR A 396 -24.57 27.75 -17.23
CA THR A 396 -23.20 27.33 -16.88
C THR A 396 -22.98 25.83 -16.93
N CYS A 397 -24.03 25.04 -16.71
CA CYS A 397 -23.99 23.58 -16.60
C CYS A 397 -25.22 22.93 -17.28
N PRO A 398 -25.39 23.12 -18.61
CA PRO A 398 -26.54 22.60 -19.34
C PRO A 398 -26.69 21.07 -19.24
N ALA A 399 -25.60 20.30 -19.20
CA ALA A 399 -25.65 18.83 -19.13
C ALA A 399 -26.14 18.34 -17.77
N ILE A 400 -25.66 18.91 -16.66
CA ILE A 400 -26.17 18.63 -15.31
C ILE A 400 -27.66 18.94 -15.22
N VAL A 401 -28.08 20.10 -15.74
CA VAL A 401 -29.49 20.51 -15.70
C VAL A 401 -30.35 19.60 -16.58
N GLY A 402 -29.88 19.25 -17.78
CA GLY A 402 -30.56 18.32 -18.69
C GLY A 402 -30.70 16.92 -18.09
N TYR A 403 -29.64 16.40 -17.47
CA TYR A 403 -29.66 15.15 -16.71
C TYR A 403 -30.72 15.19 -15.61
N LEU A 404 -30.75 16.24 -14.78
CA LEU A 404 -31.74 16.38 -13.71
C LEU A 404 -33.17 16.42 -14.26
N GLN A 405 -33.42 17.16 -15.33
CA GLN A 405 -34.73 17.21 -15.97
C GLN A 405 -35.17 15.82 -16.45
N LYS A 406 -34.28 15.08 -17.12
CA LYS A 406 -34.54 13.71 -17.57
C LYS A 406 -34.79 12.76 -16.40
N ALA A 407 -33.95 12.79 -15.37
CA ALA A 407 -34.09 11.93 -14.20
C ALA A 407 -35.40 12.22 -13.44
N GLN A 408 -35.75 13.49 -13.30
CA GLN A 408 -36.98 13.93 -12.64
C GLN A 408 -38.24 13.61 -13.45
N ALA A 409 -38.17 13.60 -14.79
CA ALA A 409 -39.30 13.24 -15.65
C ALA A 409 -39.72 11.76 -15.53
N ARG A 410 -38.88 10.90 -14.94
CA ARG A 410 -39.19 9.47 -14.76
C ARG A 410 -40.38 9.28 -13.81
N PRO A 411 -41.37 8.41 -14.15
CA PRO A 411 -42.51 8.11 -13.30
C PRO A 411 -42.13 7.70 -11.87
N ALA A 412 -41.09 6.87 -11.72
CA ALA A 412 -40.62 6.41 -10.41
C ALA A 412 -40.10 7.56 -9.52
N TYR A 413 -39.44 8.57 -10.12
CA TYR A 413 -38.97 9.74 -9.37
C TYR A 413 -40.16 10.58 -8.91
N GLN A 414 -41.14 10.80 -9.79
CA GLN A 414 -42.36 11.56 -9.46
C GLN A 414 -43.15 10.91 -8.33
N ALA A 415 -43.37 9.58 -8.40
CA ALA A 415 -44.05 8.82 -7.37
C ALA A 415 -43.35 8.94 -6.00
N ARG A 416 -42.00 8.81 -5.95
CA ARG A 416 -41.22 9.02 -4.72
C ARG A 416 -41.41 10.44 -4.17
N ARG A 417 -41.38 11.44 -5.03
CA ARG A 417 -41.53 12.85 -4.65
C ARG A 417 -42.91 13.11 -4.04
N GLU A 418 -43.97 12.55 -4.60
CA GLU A 418 -45.33 12.63 -4.07
C GLU A 418 -45.45 11.93 -2.72
N ALA A 419 -44.97 10.68 -2.59
CA ALA A 419 -44.95 9.96 -1.32
C ALA A 419 -44.15 10.69 -0.21
N THR A 420 -43.11 11.45 -0.58
CA THR A 420 -42.33 12.26 0.37
C THR A 420 -43.08 13.51 0.82
N LYS A 421 -43.91 14.11 -0.05
CA LYS A 421 -44.76 15.27 0.30
C LYS A 421 -45.87 14.87 1.28
N GLU A 422 -46.44 13.69 1.12
CA GLU A 422 -47.44 13.15 2.06
C GLU A 422 -46.86 12.85 3.45
N ARG A 423 -45.53 12.72 3.57
CA ARG A 423 -44.84 12.29 4.79
C ARG A 423 -44.45 13.38 5.79
N ARG A 424 -44.76 14.68 5.65
CA ARG A 424 -44.63 15.69 6.76
C ARG A 424 -45.28 17.06 6.47
N PRO A 425 -45.84 17.74 7.50
CA PRO A 425 -45.12 18.15 8.72
C PRO A 425 -45.80 17.76 10.04
N GLY A 426 -45.11 16.99 10.91
CA GLY A 426 -45.55 16.74 12.29
C GLY A 426 -44.86 15.61 13.04
N ASP A 427 -44.40 14.55 12.38
CA ASP A 427 -43.95 13.35 13.11
C ASP A 427 -42.44 13.31 13.34
N SER A 428 -41.99 13.76 14.52
CA SER A 428 -40.58 13.83 14.93
C SER A 428 -39.99 12.49 15.41
N SER A 429 -40.70 11.36 15.29
CA SER A 429 -40.26 10.09 15.88
C SER A 429 -39.50 9.14 14.92
N ALA A 430 -39.54 9.36 13.61
CA ALA A 430 -39.04 8.39 12.62
C ALA A 430 -37.71 8.76 11.94
N GLN A 431 -36.72 9.30 12.67
CA GLN A 431 -35.40 9.64 12.10
C GLN A 431 -34.32 8.55 12.24
N ASN A 432 -34.64 7.36 12.77
CA ASN A 432 -33.61 6.36 13.12
C ASN A 432 -33.58 5.06 12.31
N HIS A 433 -34.33 4.88 11.23
CA HIS A 433 -34.22 3.64 10.44
C HIS A 433 -34.44 3.86 8.96
N ILE A 434 -33.43 4.33 8.22
CA ILE A 434 -33.25 4.01 6.79
C ILE A 434 -31.75 4.02 6.47
N HIS A 435 -31.07 2.95 6.87
CA HIS A 435 -29.88 2.41 6.20
C HIS A 435 -30.11 0.91 6.10
N GLU A 436 -30.87 0.50 5.09
CA GLU A 436 -30.84 -0.84 4.47
C GLU A 436 -31.14 -0.67 2.98
#